data_AF-A0A3D5VG71-F1
#
_entry.id   AF-A0A3D5VG71-F1
#
_cell.length_a   1.000
_cell.length_b   1.000
_cell.length_c   1.000
_cell.angle_alpha   90.00
_cell.angle_beta   90.00
_cell.angle_gamma   90.00
#
_symmetry.space_group_name_H-M   'P 1'
#
loop_
_entity.id
_entity.type
_entity.pdbx_description
1 polymer ?
#
loop_
_entity_poly.entity_id
_entity_poly.type
_entity_poly.pdbx_seq_one_letter_code
_entity_poly.pdbx_strand_id
1 'polypeptide(L)'
;GAIGIKTGYTNDARQCLVSAAARQGRELIAVVLKSEGNYIWSDTITLLDYGFNEFKNVSLIEAGKYVADTRVRSGVSDTVPAQTGFSL
;
A
#
# COMPACT_ATOMS: atom_id res chain seq x y z
N GLY A 1 -6.31 -3.31 -14.10
CA GLY A 1 -6.15 -2.06 -14.88
C GLY A 1 -6.08 -0.87 -13.93
N ALA A 2 -6.00 0.36 -14.45
CA ALA A 2 -6.15 1.56 -13.64
C ALA A 2 -7.57 1.65 -13.08
N ILE A 3 -7.73 2.11 -11.83
CA ILE A 3 -9.00 2.16 -11.09
C ILE A 3 -9.35 3.55 -10.56
N GLY A 4 -8.52 4.58 -10.80
CA GLY A 4 -8.76 5.94 -10.30
C GLY A 4 -7.48 6.76 -10.21
N ILE A 5 -7.43 7.91 -9.51
CA ILE A 5 -8.38 8.41 -8.50
C ILE A 5 -8.80 9.87 -8.75
N LYS A 6 -7.88 10.83 -8.92
CA LYS A 6 -8.24 12.24 -9.13
C LYS A 6 -7.11 13.06 -9.75
N THR A 7 -7.46 13.96 -10.67
CA THR A 7 -6.59 15.02 -11.20
C THR A 7 -6.81 16.34 -10.45
N GLY A 8 -5.77 17.19 -10.36
CA GLY A 8 -5.86 18.52 -9.77
C GLY A 8 -4.90 19.50 -10.44
N TYR A 9 -5.29 20.77 -10.54
CA TYR A 9 -4.47 21.83 -11.11
C TYR A 9 -4.74 23.18 -10.45
N THR A 10 -3.66 23.90 -10.13
CA THR A 10 -3.65 25.35 -9.91
C THR A 10 -2.37 25.94 -10.51
N ASN A 11 -2.29 27.26 -10.66
CA ASN A 11 -1.07 27.90 -11.17
C ASN A 11 0.17 27.59 -10.32
N ASP A 12 0.03 27.58 -8.99
CA ASP A 12 1.12 27.33 -8.06
C ASP A 12 1.46 25.84 -7.93
N ALA A 13 0.44 24.98 -7.93
CA ALA A 13 0.58 23.54 -7.73
C ALA A 13 0.92 22.78 -9.02
N ARG A 14 0.74 23.39 -10.20
CA ARG A 14 0.84 22.74 -11.51
C ARG A 14 -0.02 21.47 -11.58
N GLN A 15 0.33 20.48 -12.42
CA GLN A 15 -0.47 19.27 -12.60
C GLN A 15 -0.23 18.29 -11.44
N CYS A 16 -1.30 17.81 -10.82
CA CYS A 16 -1.30 16.81 -9.76
C CYS A 16 -2.22 15.63 -10.12
N LEU A 17 -1.78 14.42 -9.79
CA LEU A 17 -2.48 13.18 -10.10
C LEU A 17 -2.28 12.18 -8.97
N VAL A 18 -3.38 11.78 -8.35
CA VAL A 18 -3.45 10.58 -7.52
C VAL A 18 -4.08 9.50 -8.38
N SER A 19 -3.34 8.43 -8.60
CA SER A 19 -3.78 7.30 -9.41
C SER A 19 -3.70 6.01 -8.61
N ALA A 20 -4.58 5.07 -8.96
CA ALA A 20 -4.54 3.72 -8.44
C ALA A 20 -4.65 2.72 -9.59
N ALA A 21 -3.96 1.61 -9.47
CA ALA A 21 -4.04 0.51 -10.41
C ALA A 21 -4.02 -0.82 -9.66
N ALA A 22 -4.81 -1.78 -10.16
CA ALA A 22 -4.86 -3.14 -9.65
C ALA A 22 -4.40 -4.12 -10.73
N ARG A 23 -3.43 -4.99 -10.41
CA ARG A 23 -2.95 -6.08 -11.27
C ARG A 23 -2.65 -7.30 -10.40
N GLN A 24 -3.11 -8.49 -10.83
CA GLN A 24 -2.82 -9.77 -10.17
C GLN A 24 -3.09 -9.78 -8.64
N GLY A 25 -4.23 -9.23 -8.22
CA GLY A 25 -4.62 -9.18 -6.80
C GLY A 25 -3.81 -8.19 -5.94
N ARG A 26 -2.96 -7.37 -6.56
CA ARG A 26 -2.22 -6.28 -5.89
C ARG A 26 -2.70 -4.94 -6.39
N GLU A 27 -2.85 -4.01 -5.46
CA GLU A 27 -3.20 -2.62 -5.73
C GLU A 27 -2.03 -1.72 -5.38
N LEU A 28 -1.73 -0.76 -6.27
CA LEU A 28 -0.72 0.26 -6.06
C LEU A 28 -1.35 1.64 -6.27
N ILE A 29 -0.89 2.59 -5.46
CA ILE A 29 -1.23 4.01 -5.57
C ILE A 29 0.02 4.76 -6.01
N ALA A 30 -0.11 5.59 -7.05
CA ALA A 30 0.94 6.50 -7.50
C ALA A 30 0.45 7.95 -7.39
N VAL A 31 1.22 8.77 -6.69
CA VAL A 31 0.95 10.20 -6.46
C VAL A 31 2.03 11.03 -7.13
N VAL A 32 1.66 11.75 -8.19
CA VAL A 32 2.55 12.67 -8.91
C VAL A 32 2.05 14.09 -8.65
N LEU A 33 2.92 14.94 -8.11
CA LEU A 33 2.59 16.32 -7.76
C LEU A 33 3.48 17.28 -8.54
N LYS A 34 2.93 18.45 -8.87
CA LYS A 34 3.66 19.54 -9.52
C LYS A 34 4.39 19.13 -10.81
N SER A 35 3.77 18.25 -11.59
CA SER A 35 4.27 17.88 -12.92
C SER A 35 3.90 18.94 -13.96
N GLU A 36 4.66 18.99 -15.05
CA GLU A 36 4.49 19.96 -16.13
C GLU A 36 3.79 19.33 -17.34
N GLY A 37 2.68 19.95 -17.78
CA GLY A 37 1.96 19.52 -18.97
C GLY A 37 1.58 18.03 -18.93
N ASN A 38 1.95 17.30 -19.99
CA ASN A 38 1.57 15.90 -20.17
C ASN A 38 2.51 14.91 -19.45
N TYR A 39 3.61 15.37 -18.85
CA TYR A 39 4.54 14.48 -18.14
C TYR A 39 3.86 13.75 -16.98
N ILE A 40 2.81 14.34 -16.41
CA ILE A 40 2.03 13.72 -15.33
C ILE A 40 1.55 12.30 -15.65
N TRP A 41 1.22 12.03 -16.90
CA TRP A 41 0.77 10.72 -17.35
C TRP A 41 1.93 9.74 -17.50
N SER A 42 3.02 10.15 -18.16
CA SER A 42 4.20 9.31 -18.31
C SER A 42 4.84 8.98 -16.97
N ASP A 43 4.97 9.96 -16.08
CA ASP A 43 5.55 9.79 -14.74
C ASP A 43 4.73 8.80 -13.92
N THR A 44 3.40 8.91 -13.99
CA THR A 44 2.47 7.99 -13.33
C THR A 44 2.59 6.56 -13.86
N ILE A 45 2.65 6.40 -15.19
CA ILE A 45 2.79 5.07 -15.82
C ILE A 45 4.12 4.45 -15.41
N THR A 46 5.22 5.19 -15.52
CA THR A 46 6.56 4.71 -15.13
C THR A 46 6.60 4.29 -13.67
N LEU A 47 6.00 5.07 -12.76
CA LEU A 47 6.00 4.75 -11.33
C LEU A 47 5.17 3.50 -11.01
N LEU A 48 3.99 3.37 -11.61
CA LEU A 48 3.13 2.19 -11.43
C LEU A 48 3.79 0.93 -12.00
N ASP A 49 4.36 1.01 -13.20
CA ASP A 49 5.02 -0.13 -13.83
C ASP A 49 6.26 -0.56 -13.04
N TYR A 50 7.06 0.38 -12.53
CA TYR A 50 8.16 0.09 -11.61
C TYR A 50 7.67 -0.65 -10.36
N GLY A 51 6.61 -0.16 -9.71
CA GLY A 51 6.04 -0.80 -8.52
C GLY A 51 5.50 -2.21 -8.75
N PHE A 52 4.93 -2.48 -9.94
CA PHE A 52 4.45 -3.81 -10.30
C PHE A 52 5.57 -4.78 -10.69
N ASN A 53 6.61 -4.30 -11.39
CA ASN A 53 7.66 -5.15 -11.93
C ASN A 53 8.72 -5.51 -10.88
N GLU A 54 9.11 -4.55 -10.03
CA GLU A 54 10.26 -4.71 -9.14
C GLU A 54 9.89 -5.19 -7.73
N PHE A 55 8.60 -5.15 -7.38
CA PHE A 55 8.12 -5.53 -6.04
C PHE A 55 7.04 -6.58 -6.12
N LYS A 56 6.93 -7.39 -5.06
CA LYS A 56 5.85 -8.36 -4.83
C LYS A 56 5.39 -8.29 -3.39
N ASN A 57 4.09 -8.45 -3.16
CA ASN A 57 3.54 -8.60 -1.82
C ASN A 57 3.84 -10.04 -1.35
N VAL A 58 4.41 -10.18 -0.16
CA VAL A 58 4.65 -11.48 0.47
C VAL A 58 3.86 -11.50 1.78
N SER A 59 2.89 -12.40 1.87
CA SER A 59 2.22 -12.69 3.14
C SER A 59 3.13 -13.59 3.95
N LEU A 60 3.69 -13.06 5.05
CA LEU A 60 4.57 -13.82 5.93
C LEU A 60 3.76 -14.74 6.85
N ILE A 61 2.61 -14.26 7.33
CA ILE A 61 1.72 -14.98 8.23
C ILE A 61 0.32 -14.39 8.14
N GLU A 62 -0.70 -15.23 8.11
CA GLU A 62 -2.10 -14.79 8.10
C GLU A 62 -2.48 -14.22 9.47
N ALA A 63 -3.49 -13.34 9.51
CA ALA A 63 -4.05 -12.82 10.76
C ALA A 63 -4.69 -13.95 11.59
N GLY A 64 -4.62 -13.83 12.92
CA GLY A 64 -5.19 -14.80 13.86
C GLY A 64 -4.41 -16.11 13.99
N LYS A 65 -3.21 -16.21 13.41
CA LYS A 65 -2.34 -17.38 13.58
C LYS A 65 -1.58 -17.25 14.90
N TYR A 66 -1.48 -18.36 15.61
CA TYR A 66 -0.64 -18.49 16.79
C TYR A 66 0.83 -18.19 16.44
N VAL A 67 1.46 -17.37 17.27
CA VAL A 67 2.88 -17.03 17.15
C VAL A 67 3.67 -17.73 18.26
N ALA A 68 3.31 -17.47 19.52
CA ALA A 68 3.98 -18.00 20.70
C ALA A 68 3.13 -17.74 21.96
N ASP A 69 3.40 -18.48 23.02
CA ASP A 69 2.87 -18.18 24.34
C ASP A 69 3.67 -17.03 24.99
N THR A 70 2.96 -15.98 25.39
CA THR A 70 3.54 -14.84 26.10
C THR A 70 3.18 -14.91 27.56
N ARG A 71 4.18 -14.72 28.45
CA ARG A 71 3.93 -14.67 29.89
C ARG A 71 3.15 -13.42 30.26
N VAL A 72 2.15 -13.59 31.10
CA VAL A 72 1.39 -12.49 31.69
C VAL A 72 1.51 -12.54 33.21
N ARG A 73 1.52 -11.37 33.86
CA ARG A 73 1.54 -11.27 35.32
C ARG A 73 0.14 -11.00 35.84
N SER A 74 -0.20 -11.61 36.98
CA SER A 74 -1.50 -11.46 37.65
C SER A 74 -2.70 -11.87 36.80
N GLY A 75 -2.48 -12.74 35.81
CA GLY A 75 -3.54 -13.35 35.02
C GLY A 75 -4.11 -14.60 35.72
N VAL A 76 -5.26 -15.06 35.25
CA VAL A 76 -5.82 -16.37 35.65
C VAL A 76 -4.91 -17.53 35.16
N SER A 77 -4.13 -17.30 34.11
CA SER A 77 -3.10 -18.18 33.56
C SER A 77 -1.75 -17.44 33.53
N ASP A 78 -0.65 -18.17 33.67
CA ASP A 78 0.72 -17.62 33.58
C ASP A 78 1.13 -17.25 32.13
N THR A 79 0.42 -17.79 31.14
CA THR A 79 0.64 -17.53 29.71
C THR A 79 -0.66 -17.32 28.95
N VAL A 80 -0.56 -16.54 27.87
CA VAL A 80 -1.61 -16.38 26.86
C VAL A 80 -1.03 -16.55 25.45
N PRO A 81 -1.78 -17.14 24.51
CA PRO A 81 -1.33 -17.27 23.13
C PRO A 81 -1.29 -15.90 22.45
N ALA A 82 -0.12 -15.47 22.01
CA ALA A 82 0.02 -14.33 21.11
C ALA A 82 -0.38 -14.78 19.70
N GLN A 83 -1.26 -14.01 19.07
CA GLN A 83 -1.67 -14.22 17.70
C GLN A 83 -1.28 -13.04 16.83
N THR A 84 -1.10 -13.29 15.55
CA THR A 84 -0.85 -12.25 14.56
C THR A 84 -2.04 -11.32 14.45
N GLY A 85 -1.77 -10.02 14.51
CA GLY A 85 -2.75 -8.99 14.20
C GLY A 85 -3.04 -8.93 12.71
N PHE A 86 -4.13 -8.26 12.35
CA PHE A 86 -4.39 -7.90 10.96
C PHE A 86 -3.38 -6.83 10.51
N SER A 87 -2.70 -7.07 9.39
CA SER A 87 -1.93 -6.04 8.69
C SER A 87 -2.76 -5.59 7.48
N LEU A 88 -2.97 -4.27 7.37
CA LEU A 88 -3.59 -3.61 6.22
C LEU A 88 -2.73 -3.76 4.96
#